data_AF-A0A819I034-F1
#
_entry.id   AF-A0A819I034-F1
#
_cell.length_a   1.000
_cell.length_b   1.000
_cell.length_c   1.000
_cell.angle_alpha   90.00
_cell.angle_beta   90.00
_cell.angle_gamma   90.00
#
_symmetry.space_group_name_H-M   'P 1'
#
loop_
_entity.id
_entity.type
_entity.pdbx_description
1 polymer ?
#
loop_
_entity_poly.entity_id
_entity_poly.type
_entity_poly.pdbx_seq_one_letter_code
_entity_poly.pdbx_strand_id
1 'polypeptide(L)'
;MEACHTRECDDCGDRLPSCIIQPTCKGDIDDEDNEIRWFNWVRVSGKVSLQEISGNIATLLGKIDEQWPVILHHHYVKEQQKQYINEIKKKSNDKDYVVITCDFAENYTLVAQREVQSAHWNQQQVAIFTIHANRNDIRKAWDLTVQNFHHELQIPESSKNLGCELESRLNDISFAFNNLQPRTIIHGDYKIANIFIDRNSTESQIYAIDWQWCGIGHVAMDVASFIATSVHENTIEDSLELVRFYHKVLIDNGVAYPWEQFWQAYQICWIEFFIYAVVGLWSVMQANDIESYKKEEKDGLHVRSYAHMKNLLTRTETFMKDLEISTVFQTADRQ
;
A
#
# COMPACT_ATOMS: atom_id res chain seq x y z
N MET A 1 22.29 7.26 30.48
CA MET A 1 22.56 7.07 29.04
C MET A 1 22.29 8.36 28.26
N GLU A 2 21.13 9.00 28.47
CA GLU A 2 20.82 10.31 27.87
C GLU A 2 21.86 11.39 28.20
N ALA A 3 22.20 11.58 29.48
CA ALA A 3 23.24 12.53 29.93
C ALA A 3 24.60 12.37 29.21
N CYS A 4 24.98 11.14 28.83
CA CYS A 4 26.20 10.91 28.06
C CYS A 4 26.09 11.41 26.62
N HIS A 5 24.91 11.27 26.00
CA HIS A 5 24.66 11.70 24.62
C HIS A 5 24.32 13.20 24.51
N THR A 6 23.82 13.82 25.58
CA THR A 6 23.63 15.28 25.69
C THR A 6 24.88 16.02 26.19
N ARG A 7 25.95 15.28 26.53
CA ARG A 7 27.21 15.78 27.10
C ARG A 7 27.08 16.42 28.49
N GLU A 8 26.00 16.14 29.22
CA GLU A 8 25.76 16.59 30.59
C GLU A 8 26.30 15.60 31.64
N CYS A 9 26.96 14.52 31.20
CA CYS A 9 27.55 13.51 32.08
C CYS A 9 28.90 13.97 32.64
N ASP A 10 29.03 14.03 33.97
CA ASP A 10 30.26 14.45 34.66
C ASP A 10 31.50 13.61 34.30
N ASP A 11 31.33 12.34 33.91
CA ASP A 11 32.44 11.42 33.62
C ASP A 11 32.96 11.49 32.18
N CYS A 12 32.09 11.84 31.22
CA CYS A 12 32.40 11.76 29.79
C CYS A 12 31.97 12.96 28.94
N GLY A 13 31.27 13.94 29.51
CA GLY A 13 30.72 15.11 28.80
C GLY A 13 31.80 15.93 28.07
N ASP A 14 32.99 16.02 28.66
CA ASP A 14 34.13 16.76 28.09
C ASP A 14 35.04 15.90 27.18
N ARG A 15 34.75 14.62 27.01
CA ARG A 15 35.59 13.74 26.18
C ARG A 15 35.29 13.95 24.70
N LEU A 16 36.31 14.41 23.97
CA LEU A 16 36.29 14.51 22.53
C LEU A 16 36.97 13.30 21.87
N PRO A 17 36.54 12.88 20.67
CA PRO A 17 37.18 11.83 19.90
C PRO A 17 38.69 12.02 19.75
N SER A 18 39.15 13.25 19.49
CA SER A 18 40.58 13.56 19.40
C SER A 18 41.38 13.13 20.63
N CYS A 19 40.84 13.36 21.85
CA CYS A 19 41.49 12.99 23.10
C CYS A 19 41.68 11.47 23.27
N ILE A 20 40.88 10.66 22.56
CA ILE A 20 40.93 9.19 22.59
C ILE A 20 41.80 8.65 21.45
N ILE A 21 41.69 9.26 20.26
CA ILE A 21 42.33 8.78 19.04
C ILE A 21 43.80 9.20 18.98
N GLN A 22 44.15 10.44 19.34
CA GLN A 22 45.54 10.94 19.28
C GLN A 22 46.55 10.05 20.04
N PRO A 23 46.28 9.59 21.27
CA PRO A 23 47.22 8.71 21.98
C PRO A 23 47.41 7.34 21.31
N THR A 24 46.45 6.92 20.49
CA THR A 24 46.41 5.60 19.84
C THR A 24 47.08 5.60 18.46
N CYS A 25 47.29 6.79 17.88
CA CYS A 25 47.89 6.98 16.55
C CYS A 25 49.43 7.12 16.54
N LYS A 26 50.11 6.97 17.69
CA LYS A 26 51.58 7.10 17.79
C LYS A 26 52.31 6.17 16.79
N GLY A 27 52.86 6.77 15.73
CA GLY A 27 53.50 6.12 14.57
C GLY A 27 53.45 7.04 13.33
N ASP A 28 53.89 6.57 12.15
CA ASP A 28 54.11 7.30 10.87
C ASP A 28 52.99 8.26 10.38
N ILE A 29 51.86 8.38 11.07
CA ILE A 29 50.71 9.24 10.79
C ILE A 29 50.79 10.58 11.55
N ASP A 30 51.64 10.69 12.59
CA ASP A 30 51.85 11.91 13.39
C ASP A 30 52.78 12.95 12.74
N ASP A 31 53.29 12.69 11.53
CA ASP A 31 54.08 13.68 10.79
C ASP A 31 53.13 14.80 10.31
N GLU A 32 53.34 16.03 10.78
CA GLU A 32 52.49 17.20 10.44
C GLU A 32 52.43 17.45 8.91
N ASP A 33 53.38 16.87 8.18
CA ASP A 33 53.55 16.95 6.72
C ASP A 33 52.79 15.89 5.91
N ASN A 34 52.14 14.90 6.56
CA ASN A 34 51.40 13.86 5.83
C ASN A 34 49.99 14.33 5.44
N GLU A 35 49.79 14.55 4.13
CA GLU A 35 48.50 14.87 3.54
C GLU A 35 47.58 13.64 3.55
N ILE A 36 46.45 13.76 4.25
CA ILE A 36 45.33 12.81 4.24
C ILE A 36 44.14 13.41 3.51
N ARG A 37 43.32 12.55 2.90
CA ARG A 37 42.10 12.93 2.18
C ARG A 37 40.89 12.22 2.77
N TRP A 38 39.78 12.95 2.91
CA TRP A 38 38.52 12.42 3.39
C TRP A 38 37.35 13.11 2.71
N PHE A 39 36.18 12.49 2.76
CA PHE A 39 34.95 13.09 2.25
C PHE A 39 34.14 13.72 3.38
N ASN A 40 33.53 14.88 3.11
CA ASN A 40 32.60 15.51 4.04
C ASN A 40 31.41 16.12 3.29
N TRP A 41 30.22 16.02 3.88
CA TRP A 41 29.03 16.67 3.36
C TRP A 41 29.05 18.14 3.77
N VAL A 42 29.19 19.04 2.79
CA VAL A 42 29.23 20.49 3.02
C VAL A 42 28.08 21.18 2.28
N ARG A 43 27.56 22.25 2.89
CA ARG A 43 26.49 23.04 2.28
C ARG A 43 27.10 24.19 1.47
N VAL A 44 26.92 24.14 0.15
CA VAL A 44 27.37 25.17 -0.79
C VAL A 44 26.17 25.76 -1.51
N SER A 45 25.99 27.08 -1.42
CA SER A 45 24.87 27.79 -2.06
C SER A 45 23.49 27.20 -1.75
N GLY A 46 23.30 26.73 -0.51
CA GLY A 46 22.06 26.13 -0.02
C GLY A 46 21.87 24.64 -0.33
N LYS A 47 22.71 24.03 -1.17
CA LYS A 47 22.66 22.59 -1.48
C LYS A 47 23.74 21.83 -0.70
N VAL A 48 23.43 20.61 -0.27
CA VAL A 48 24.40 19.71 0.38
C VAL A 48 25.14 18.93 -0.70
N SER A 49 26.47 18.88 -0.62
CA SER A 49 27.32 18.18 -1.59
C SER A 49 28.45 17.46 -0.87
N LEU A 50 28.77 16.24 -1.31
CA LEU A 50 29.92 15.49 -0.82
C LEU A 50 31.18 16.07 -1.47
N GLN A 51 32.11 16.56 -0.67
CA GLN A 51 33.38 17.09 -1.16
C GLN A 51 34.55 16.31 -0.58
N GLU A 52 35.56 16.10 -1.42
CA GLU A 52 36.85 15.61 -0.99
C GLU A 52 37.63 16.78 -0.38
N ILE A 53 38.10 16.59 0.85
CA ILE A 53 38.89 17.54 1.62
C ILE A 53 40.26 16.90 1.83
N SER A 54 41.33 17.69 1.68
CA SER A 54 42.70 17.28 1.99
C SER A 54 43.24 18.12 3.15
N GLY A 55 44.05 17.52 4.02
CA GLY A 55 44.62 18.18 5.20
C GLY A 55 45.49 17.22 6.00
N ASN A 56 45.83 17.56 7.24
CA ASN A 56 46.56 16.65 8.14
C ASN A 56 45.63 16.00 9.19
N ILE A 57 46.18 15.07 9.97
CA ILE A 57 45.41 14.33 10.98
C ILE A 57 44.79 15.24 12.05
N ALA A 58 45.48 16.29 12.46
CA ALA A 58 44.97 17.27 13.42
C ALA A 58 43.72 17.99 12.88
N THR A 59 43.72 18.34 11.59
CA THR A 59 42.58 18.97 10.90
C THR A 59 41.38 18.03 10.82
N LEU A 60 41.59 16.77 10.47
CA LEU A 60 40.52 15.76 10.44
C LEU A 60 39.91 15.55 11.84
N LEU A 61 40.74 15.38 12.86
CA LEU A 61 40.28 15.18 14.24
C LEU A 61 39.51 16.39 14.77
N GLY A 62 39.96 17.61 14.49
CA GLY A 62 39.21 18.81 14.81
C GLY A 62 37.83 18.86 14.14
N LYS A 63 37.73 18.38 12.89
CA LYS A 63 36.44 18.27 12.17
C LYS A 63 35.52 17.20 12.76
N ILE A 64 36.08 16.09 13.24
CA ILE A 64 35.32 15.04 13.93
C ILE A 64 34.78 15.58 15.26
N ASP A 65 35.63 16.28 16.04
CA ASP A 65 35.24 16.88 17.31
C ASP A 65 34.14 17.94 17.13
N GLU A 66 34.21 18.76 16.07
CA GLU A 66 33.18 19.74 15.72
C GLU A 66 31.81 19.08 15.46
N GLN A 67 31.80 17.92 14.80
CA GLN A 67 30.57 17.18 14.49
C GLN A 67 30.11 16.26 15.63
N TRP A 68 30.97 16.02 16.62
CA TRP A 68 30.74 15.03 17.67
C TRP A 68 29.43 15.24 18.46
N PRO A 69 29.06 16.46 18.90
CA PRO A 69 27.80 16.67 19.61
C PRO A 69 26.58 16.28 18.77
N VAL A 70 26.60 16.58 17.47
CA VAL A 70 25.52 16.27 16.54
C VAL A 70 25.41 14.76 16.34
N ILE A 71 26.56 14.07 16.19
CA ILE A 71 26.60 12.61 16.05
C ILE A 71 26.05 11.91 17.29
N LEU A 72 26.44 12.35 18.49
CA LEU A 72 25.95 11.78 19.75
C LEU A 72 24.44 11.97 19.89
N HIS A 73 23.93 13.16 19.61
CA HIS A 73 22.50 13.43 19.65
C HIS A 73 21.74 12.55 18.64
N HIS A 74 22.22 12.48 17.40
CA HIS A 74 21.62 11.64 16.36
C HIS A 74 21.63 10.15 16.74
N HIS A 75 22.74 9.65 17.29
CA HIS A 75 22.84 8.28 17.77
C HIS A 75 21.82 7.98 18.88
N TYR A 76 21.66 8.89 19.84
CA TYR A 76 20.65 8.75 20.90
C TYR A 76 19.24 8.66 20.32
N VAL A 77 18.87 9.62 19.46
CA VAL A 77 17.54 9.65 18.81
C VAL A 77 17.29 8.35 18.06
N LYS A 78 18.26 7.89 17.26
CA LYS A 78 18.19 6.61 16.54
C LYS A 78 17.93 5.43 17.47
N GLU A 79 18.67 5.31 18.58
CA GLU A 79 18.50 4.20 19.52
C GLU A 79 17.15 4.28 20.26
N GLN A 80 16.70 5.47 20.66
CA GLN A 80 15.36 5.65 21.24
C GLN A 80 14.26 5.27 20.25
N GLN A 81 14.35 5.73 19.00
CA GLN A 81 13.39 5.37 17.95
C GLN A 81 13.36 3.87 17.68
N LYS A 82 14.53 3.22 17.59
CA LYS A 82 14.64 1.77 17.42
C LYS A 82 13.98 1.00 18.57
N GLN A 83 14.23 1.42 19.81
CA GLN A 83 13.59 0.80 21.00
C GLN A 83 12.07 0.98 20.94
N TYR A 84 11.61 2.20 20.69
CA TYR A 84 10.19 2.52 20.59
C TYR A 84 9.48 1.73 19.49
N ILE A 85 10.05 1.64 18.28
CA ILE A 85 9.50 0.84 17.17
C ILE A 85 9.40 -0.64 17.56
N ASN A 86 10.43 -1.20 18.20
CA ASN A 86 10.41 -2.58 18.66
C ASN A 86 9.35 -2.81 19.75
N GLU A 87 9.15 -1.85 20.65
CA GLU A 87 8.08 -1.92 21.65
C GLU A 87 6.70 -1.85 21.02
N ILE A 88 6.47 -0.92 20.09
CA ILE A 88 5.20 -0.84 19.38
C ILE A 88 4.95 -2.15 18.65
N LYS A 89 5.89 -2.65 17.83
CA LYS A 89 5.73 -3.94 17.12
C LYS A 89 5.32 -5.11 18.01
N LYS A 90 5.76 -5.11 19.29
CA LYS A 90 5.42 -6.16 20.27
C LYS A 90 4.08 -5.93 20.96
N LYS A 91 3.70 -4.67 21.21
CA LYS A 91 2.50 -4.30 21.98
C LYS A 91 1.29 -3.99 21.10
N SER A 92 1.51 -3.62 19.84
CA SER A 92 0.45 -3.30 18.88
C SER A 92 -0.26 -4.58 18.45
N ASN A 93 -1.58 -4.55 18.48
CA ASN A 93 -2.41 -5.56 17.84
C ASN A 93 -2.67 -5.18 16.37
N ASP A 94 -2.86 -6.18 15.50
CA ASP A 94 -3.19 -6.03 14.08
C ASP A 94 -4.49 -5.24 13.85
N LYS A 95 -5.31 -5.08 14.90
CA LYS A 95 -6.57 -4.35 14.86
C LYS A 95 -6.43 -2.86 15.15
N ASP A 96 -5.47 -2.40 15.97
CA ASP A 96 -5.57 -1.06 16.59
C ASP A 96 -4.56 -0.03 16.10
N TYR A 97 -3.47 -0.46 15.47
CA TYR A 97 -2.39 0.45 15.08
C TYR A 97 -1.94 0.17 13.65
N VAL A 98 -1.71 1.25 12.89
CA VAL A 98 -0.91 1.20 11.66
C VAL A 98 0.43 1.86 11.99
N VAL A 99 1.51 1.08 11.94
CA VAL A 99 2.86 1.56 12.20
C VAL A 99 3.53 1.85 10.87
N ILE A 100 3.70 3.12 10.56
CA ILE A 100 4.38 3.55 9.34
C ILE A 100 5.78 4.02 9.72
N THR A 101 6.80 3.40 9.13
CA THR A 101 8.19 3.85 9.27
C THR A 101 8.66 4.36 7.92
N CYS A 102 8.96 5.65 7.84
CA CYS A 102 9.54 6.28 6.67
C CYS A 102 10.98 6.71 7.00
N ASP A 103 11.90 6.42 6.07
CA ASP A 103 13.23 7.01 6.12
C ASP A 103 13.17 8.38 5.46
N PHE A 104 13.22 9.44 6.27
CA PHE A 104 13.31 10.80 5.79
C PHE A 104 14.79 11.14 5.56
N ALA A 105 15.31 10.82 4.37
CA ALA A 105 16.45 11.55 3.86
C ALA A 105 15.93 12.94 3.42
N GLU A 106 16.22 13.95 4.24
CA GLU A 106 16.12 15.40 3.98
C GLU A 106 14.90 16.16 4.58
N ASN A 107 15.18 16.77 5.74
CA ASN A 107 14.61 17.97 6.38
C ASN A 107 13.50 18.74 5.66
N TYR A 108 12.26 18.60 6.13
CA TYR A 108 11.22 19.61 5.89
C TYR A 108 10.44 19.93 7.17
N THR A 109 10.13 21.21 7.36
CA THR A 109 9.13 21.72 8.29
C THR A 109 7.95 22.21 7.46
N LEU A 110 6.73 21.77 7.77
CA LEU A 110 5.53 22.25 7.09
C LEU A 110 5.17 23.64 7.64
N VAL A 111 5.21 24.65 6.78
CA VAL A 111 4.95 26.05 7.11
C VAL A 111 3.60 26.51 6.54
N ALA A 112 3.03 25.82 5.55
CA ALA A 112 1.76 26.20 4.92
C ALA A 112 0.83 25.02 4.58
N GLN A 113 -0.46 25.33 4.41
CA GLN A 113 -1.47 24.38 3.97
C GLN A 113 -1.28 24.07 2.46
N ARG A 114 -1.33 22.78 2.08
CA ARG A 114 -1.10 22.26 0.70
C ARG A 114 0.35 22.38 0.17
N GLU A 115 1.31 22.54 1.06
CA GLU A 115 2.73 22.69 0.72
C GLU A 115 3.29 21.47 -0.04
N VAL A 116 2.81 20.26 0.27
CA VAL A 116 3.22 19.02 -0.40
C VAL A 116 2.85 19.02 -1.89
N GLN A 117 1.61 19.38 -2.24
CA GLN A 117 1.19 19.46 -3.65
C GLN A 117 1.95 20.56 -4.39
N SER A 118 2.18 21.73 -3.76
CA SER A 118 2.97 22.80 -4.36
C SER A 118 4.41 22.38 -4.61
N ALA A 119 5.03 21.66 -3.67
CA ALA A 119 6.39 21.15 -3.79
C ALA A 119 6.50 20.10 -4.92
N HIS A 120 5.53 19.20 -5.04
CA HIS A 120 5.47 18.19 -6.11
C HIS A 120 5.57 18.81 -7.51
N TRP A 121 4.82 19.89 -7.75
CA TRP A 121 4.68 20.49 -9.08
C TRP A 121 5.73 21.56 -9.40
N ASN A 122 6.34 22.17 -8.39
CA ASN A 122 7.20 23.35 -8.59
C ASN A 122 8.67 23.12 -8.23
N GLN A 123 9.04 21.99 -7.62
CA GLN A 123 10.43 21.74 -7.18
C GLN A 123 11.04 20.58 -7.96
N GLN A 124 12.29 20.75 -8.39
CA GLN A 124 12.99 19.75 -9.23
C GLN A 124 13.50 18.52 -8.47
N GLN A 125 13.56 18.56 -7.14
CA GLN A 125 14.05 17.46 -6.30
C GLN A 125 13.24 17.40 -5.02
N VAL A 126 12.18 16.58 -5.02
CA VAL A 126 11.44 16.20 -3.81
C VAL A 126 11.09 14.72 -3.91
N ALA A 127 11.47 13.94 -2.90
CA ALA A 127 10.91 12.61 -2.68
C ALA A 127 9.62 12.77 -1.87
N ILE A 128 8.47 12.58 -2.51
CA ILE A 128 7.15 12.62 -1.84
C ILE A 128 6.69 11.19 -1.63
N PHE A 129 6.36 10.84 -0.40
CA PHE A 129 5.77 9.56 -0.05
C PHE A 129 4.37 9.80 0.52
N THR A 130 3.33 9.49 -0.26
CA THR A 130 1.95 9.55 0.22
C THR A 130 1.63 8.23 0.89
N ILE A 131 1.22 8.29 2.16
CA ILE A 131 0.73 7.13 2.88
C ILE A 131 -0.73 7.33 3.21
N HIS A 132 -1.55 6.40 2.73
CA HIS A 132 -2.94 6.30 3.08
C HIS A 132 -3.11 5.04 3.94
N ALA A 133 -3.41 5.24 5.22
CA ALA A 133 -3.71 4.18 6.17
C ALA A 133 -5.18 4.26 6.56
N ASN A 134 -5.95 3.21 6.26
CA ASN A 134 -7.36 3.14 6.63
C ASN A 134 -7.61 1.84 7.42
N ARG A 135 -8.25 1.96 8.59
CA ARG A 135 -8.78 0.82 9.34
C ARG A 135 -10.22 0.61 8.87
N ASN A 136 -10.37 -0.29 7.90
CA ASN A 136 -11.67 -0.64 7.34
C ASN A 136 -12.46 -1.51 8.32
N ASP A 137 -13.37 -0.90 9.08
CA ASP A 137 -14.37 -1.63 9.87
C ASP A 137 -15.49 -2.11 8.93
N ILE A 138 -15.30 -3.28 8.35
CA ILE A 138 -16.24 -3.88 7.39
C ILE A 138 -17.64 -4.08 7.99
N ARG A 139 -17.72 -4.38 9.30
CA ARG A 139 -19.00 -4.56 9.98
C ARG A 139 -19.76 -3.25 10.06
N LYS A 140 -19.10 -2.19 10.55
CA LYS A 140 -19.70 -0.86 10.59
C LYS A 140 -20.08 -0.36 9.19
N ALA A 141 -19.23 -0.58 8.20
CA ALA A 141 -19.51 -0.21 6.81
C ALA A 141 -20.72 -0.96 6.24
N TRP A 142 -20.87 -2.24 6.59
CA TRP A 142 -22.02 -3.05 6.23
C TRP A 142 -23.30 -2.56 6.93
N ASP A 143 -23.26 -2.28 8.23
CA ASP A 143 -24.41 -1.74 8.97
C ASP A 143 -24.91 -0.42 8.37
N LEU A 144 -23.98 0.47 7.99
CA LEU A 144 -24.29 1.70 7.26
C LEU A 144 -24.87 1.43 5.87
N THR A 145 -24.31 0.48 5.12
CA THR A 145 -24.85 0.05 3.81
C THR A 145 -26.29 -0.43 3.93
N VAL A 146 -26.58 -1.29 4.92
CA VAL A 146 -27.94 -1.75 5.20
C VAL A 146 -28.83 -0.57 5.55
N GLN A 147 -28.39 0.34 6.41
CA GLN A 147 -29.16 1.55 6.73
C GLN A 147 -29.46 2.41 5.49
N ASN A 148 -28.47 2.64 4.64
CA ASN A 148 -28.56 3.50 3.46
C ASN A 148 -29.46 2.92 2.36
N PHE A 149 -29.56 1.59 2.26
CA PHE A 149 -30.18 0.92 1.10
C PHE A 149 -31.20 -0.20 1.45
N HIS A 150 -31.65 -0.30 2.70
CA HIS A 150 -32.54 -1.39 3.14
C HIS A 150 -33.85 -1.49 2.35
N HIS A 151 -34.42 -0.36 1.92
CA HIS A 151 -35.68 -0.34 1.16
C HIS A 151 -35.47 -0.79 -0.29
N GLU A 152 -34.38 -0.36 -0.91
CA GLU A 152 -34.10 -0.53 -2.32
C GLU A 152 -33.52 -1.90 -2.63
N LEU A 153 -32.56 -2.36 -1.82
CA LEU A 153 -31.92 -3.67 -2.03
C LEU A 153 -32.77 -4.84 -1.54
N GLN A 154 -33.74 -4.59 -0.64
CA GLN A 154 -34.55 -5.62 0.01
C GLN A 154 -33.67 -6.76 0.55
N ILE A 155 -32.65 -6.38 1.33
CA ILE A 155 -31.62 -7.30 1.84
C ILE A 155 -32.32 -8.42 2.64
N PRO A 156 -32.17 -9.70 2.24
CA PRO A 156 -32.76 -10.82 2.96
C PRO A 156 -32.30 -10.86 4.42
N GLU A 157 -33.15 -11.37 5.32
CA GLU A 157 -32.79 -11.50 6.74
C GLU A 157 -31.51 -12.33 6.94
N SER A 158 -31.32 -13.37 6.10
CA SER A 158 -30.10 -14.19 6.08
C SER A 158 -28.84 -13.39 5.77
N SER A 159 -28.96 -12.31 5.02
CA SER A 159 -27.86 -11.48 4.52
C SER A 159 -27.48 -10.36 5.48
N LYS A 160 -28.34 -10.05 6.48
CA LYS A 160 -28.03 -9.01 7.48
C LYS A 160 -26.77 -9.32 8.28
N ASN A 161 -26.48 -10.60 8.53
CA ASN A 161 -25.30 -11.03 9.26
C ASN A 161 -24.02 -11.08 8.40
N LEU A 162 -24.09 -10.75 7.09
CA LEU A 162 -22.94 -10.81 6.20
C LEU A 162 -21.78 -9.95 6.67
N GLY A 163 -22.04 -8.77 7.25
CA GLY A 163 -21.00 -7.92 7.83
C GLY A 163 -20.22 -8.61 8.96
N CYS A 164 -20.92 -9.32 9.86
CA CYS A 164 -20.29 -10.11 10.93
C CYS A 164 -19.50 -11.30 10.36
N GLU A 165 -20.03 -11.97 9.34
CA GLU A 165 -19.36 -13.09 8.68
C GLU A 165 -18.07 -12.65 7.99
N LEU A 166 -18.12 -11.56 7.21
CA LEU A 166 -16.96 -10.93 6.58
C LEU A 166 -15.93 -10.51 7.62
N GLU A 167 -16.35 -9.83 8.69
CA GLU A 167 -15.45 -9.44 9.79
C GLU A 167 -14.75 -10.66 10.40
N SER A 168 -15.49 -11.74 10.68
CA SER A 168 -14.93 -12.95 11.29
C SER A 168 -13.89 -13.66 10.41
N ARG A 169 -13.99 -13.49 9.09
CA ARG A 169 -13.14 -14.16 8.10
C ARG A 169 -12.17 -13.22 7.39
N LEU A 170 -12.18 -11.94 7.72
CA LEU A 170 -11.43 -10.91 6.99
C LEU A 170 -9.93 -11.21 6.96
N ASN A 171 -9.38 -11.65 8.08
CA ASN A 171 -7.96 -12.03 8.17
C ASN A 171 -7.63 -13.22 7.27
N ASP A 172 -8.50 -14.24 7.24
CA ASP A 172 -8.32 -15.42 6.40
C ASP A 172 -8.43 -15.07 4.91
N ILE A 173 -9.40 -14.22 4.54
CA ILE A 173 -9.61 -13.75 3.16
C ILE A 173 -8.41 -12.90 2.72
N SER A 174 -7.98 -11.96 3.56
CA SER A 174 -6.82 -11.10 3.28
C SER A 174 -5.54 -11.93 3.15
N PHE A 175 -5.36 -12.92 4.03
CA PHE A 175 -4.22 -13.81 3.97
C PHE A 175 -4.25 -14.67 2.70
N ALA A 176 -5.41 -15.24 2.35
CA ALA A 176 -5.58 -16.00 1.11
C ALA A 176 -5.29 -15.13 -0.10
N PHE A 177 -5.88 -13.94 -0.20
CA PHE A 177 -5.66 -12.99 -1.28
C PHE A 177 -4.17 -12.69 -1.45
N ASN A 178 -3.47 -12.29 -0.39
CA ASN A 178 -2.04 -11.96 -0.47
C ASN A 178 -1.14 -13.11 -0.93
N ASN A 179 -1.58 -14.36 -0.74
CA ASN A 179 -0.83 -15.57 -1.09
C ASN A 179 -1.32 -16.24 -2.38
N LEU A 180 -2.35 -15.71 -3.06
CA LEU A 180 -2.83 -16.25 -4.32
C LEU A 180 -1.74 -16.23 -5.39
N GLN A 181 -1.60 -17.35 -6.08
CA GLN A 181 -0.72 -17.53 -7.24
C GLN A 181 -1.52 -18.03 -8.45
N PRO A 182 -1.05 -17.77 -9.68
CA PRO A 182 0.10 -16.92 -10.03
C PRO A 182 -0.23 -15.42 -9.94
N ARG A 183 0.81 -14.59 -9.81
CA ARG A 183 0.72 -13.12 -9.90
C ARG A 183 1.20 -12.62 -11.26
N THR A 184 0.58 -11.55 -11.75
CA THR A 184 0.90 -10.91 -13.03
C THR A 184 0.77 -9.39 -12.91
N ILE A 185 1.19 -8.65 -13.94
CA ILE A 185 0.83 -7.24 -14.08
C ILE A 185 -0.66 -7.17 -14.40
N ILE A 186 -1.41 -6.43 -13.60
CA ILE A 186 -2.83 -6.16 -13.79
C ILE A 186 -3.05 -4.68 -14.08
N HIS A 187 -4.19 -4.36 -14.67
CA HIS A 187 -4.66 -2.99 -14.82
C HIS A 187 -5.07 -2.39 -13.47
N GLY A 188 -5.70 -3.18 -12.59
CA GLY A 188 -6.10 -2.77 -11.24
C GLY A 188 -7.43 -2.02 -11.15
N ASP A 189 -7.84 -1.37 -12.23
CA ASP A 189 -9.16 -0.73 -12.39
C ASP A 189 -9.79 -1.06 -13.76
N TYR A 190 -9.82 -2.35 -14.13
CA TYR A 190 -10.29 -2.77 -15.45
C TYR A 190 -11.81 -2.76 -15.54
N LYS A 191 -12.37 -1.74 -16.18
CA LYS A 191 -13.82 -1.52 -16.34
C LYS A 191 -14.15 -0.89 -17.68
N ILE A 192 -15.42 -0.96 -18.10
CA ILE A 192 -15.85 -0.47 -19.42
C ILE A 192 -15.56 1.01 -19.67
N ALA A 193 -15.55 1.84 -18.62
CA ALA A 193 -15.17 3.26 -18.73
C ALA A 193 -13.70 3.46 -19.13
N ASN A 194 -12.86 2.46 -18.87
CA ASN A 194 -11.43 2.45 -19.17
C ASN A 194 -11.12 1.68 -20.47
N ILE A 195 -12.13 1.39 -21.30
CA ILE A 195 -12.00 0.61 -22.53
C ILE A 195 -12.59 1.37 -23.72
N PHE A 196 -11.76 1.60 -24.74
CA PHE A 196 -12.22 2.01 -26.07
C PHE A 196 -12.28 0.82 -27.02
N ILE A 197 -13.32 0.79 -27.86
CA ILE A 197 -13.50 -0.20 -28.92
C ILE A 197 -13.47 0.54 -30.25
N ASP A 198 -12.55 0.16 -31.13
CA ASP A 198 -12.54 0.68 -32.51
C ASP A 198 -13.67 0.06 -33.31
N ARG A 199 -14.67 0.88 -33.65
CA ARG A 199 -15.84 0.45 -34.43
C ARG A 199 -15.58 0.33 -35.93
N ASN A 200 -14.44 0.84 -36.42
CA ASN A 200 -14.09 0.85 -37.84
C ASN A 200 -13.17 -0.32 -38.24
N SER A 201 -12.61 -1.04 -37.27
CA SER A 201 -11.78 -2.22 -37.53
C SER A 201 -12.65 -3.45 -37.80
N THR A 202 -12.21 -4.32 -38.72
CA THR A 202 -12.87 -5.61 -39.02
C THR A 202 -12.70 -6.63 -37.90
N GLU A 203 -11.68 -6.47 -37.06
CA GLU A 203 -11.51 -7.17 -35.80
C GLU A 203 -11.79 -6.17 -34.66
N SER A 204 -12.60 -6.52 -33.66
CA SER A 204 -12.89 -5.64 -32.52
C SER A 204 -11.61 -5.32 -31.74
N GLN A 205 -10.92 -4.24 -32.11
CA GLN A 205 -9.70 -3.79 -31.46
C GLN A 205 -10.08 -3.05 -30.17
N ILE A 206 -9.44 -3.45 -29.06
CA ILE A 206 -9.72 -2.97 -27.71
C ILE A 206 -8.50 -2.19 -27.21
N TYR A 207 -8.72 -1.00 -26.70
CA TYR A 207 -7.70 -0.15 -26.09
C TYR A 207 -8.04 0.13 -24.64
N ALA A 208 -7.17 -0.27 -23.72
CA ALA A 208 -7.31 0.04 -22.29
C ALA A 208 -6.55 1.33 -21.93
N ILE A 209 -7.19 2.19 -21.15
CA ILE A 209 -6.66 3.47 -20.66
C ILE A 209 -6.73 3.56 -19.13
N ASP A 210 -6.15 4.61 -18.55
CA ASP A 210 -6.18 4.86 -17.10
C ASP A 210 -5.48 3.77 -16.24
N TRP A 211 -4.20 3.55 -16.55
CA TRP A 211 -3.32 2.59 -15.86
C TRP A 211 -2.81 3.07 -14.48
N GLN A 212 -3.47 4.05 -13.84
CA GLN A 212 -3.01 4.63 -12.58
C GLN A 212 -2.99 3.63 -11.41
N TRP A 213 -3.79 2.57 -11.49
CA TRP A 213 -3.86 1.48 -10.50
C TRP A 213 -3.06 0.24 -10.89
N CYS A 214 -2.27 0.31 -11.96
CA CYS A 214 -1.54 -0.83 -12.46
C CYS A 214 -0.47 -1.32 -11.47
N GLY A 215 -0.23 -2.62 -11.47
CA GLY A 215 0.77 -3.20 -10.57
C GLY A 215 0.77 -4.72 -10.60
N ILE A 216 1.56 -5.32 -9.72
CA ILE A 216 1.60 -6.78 -9.56
C ILE A 216 0.38 -7.21 -8.75
N GLY A 217 -0.52 -7.98 -9.35
CA GLY A 217 -1.74 -8.47 -8.74
C GLY A 217 -2.10 -9.89 -9.19
N HIS A 218 -3.32 -10.32 -8.88
CA HIS A 218 -3.79 -11.67 -9.20
C HIS A 218 -4.47 -11.69 -10.57
N VAL A 219 -4.25 -12.77 -11.32
CA VAL A 219 -4.78 -12.96 -12.68
C VAL A 219 -6.31 -12.82 -12.76
N ALA A 220 -7.03 -13.14 -11.67
CA ALA A 220 -8.47 -13.07 -11.60
C ALA A 220 -9.03 -11.69 -11.23
N MET A 221 -8.19 -10.73 -10.82
CA MET A 221 -8.63 -9.45 -10.26
C MET A 221 -9.30 -8.54 -11.31
N ASP A 222 -8.69 -8.39 -12.49
CA ASP A 222 -9.25 -7.56 -13.56
C ASP A 222 -10.56 -8.15 -14.12
N VAL A 223 -10.69 -9.48 -14.24
CA VAL A 223 -11.94 -10.11 -14.68
C VAL A 223 -13.04 -10.02 -13.63
N ALA A 224 -12.71 -10.17 -12.34
CA ALA A 224 -13.68 -10.00 -11.25
C ALA A 224 -14.19 -8.56 -11.19
N SER A 225 -13.31 -7.57 -11.21
CA SER A 225 -13.68 -6.14 -11.21
C SER A 225 -14.44 -5.75 -12.48
N PHE A 226 -14.05 -6.25 -13.65
CA PHE A 226 -14.80 -5.99 -14.89
C PHE A 226 -16.24 -6.49 -14.81
N ILE A 227 -16.44 -7.75 -14.40
CA ILE A 227 -17.79 -8.32 -14.25
C ILE A 227 -18.56 -7.56 -13.17
N ALA A 228 -17.92 -7.26 -12.05
CA ALA A 228 -18.53 -6.54 -10.93
C ALA A 228 -18.84 -5.07 -11.23
N THR A 229 -18.32 -4.48 -12.32
CA THR A 229 -18.57 -3.06 -12.64
C THR A 229 -19.27 -2.83 -13.97
N SER A 230 -19.18 -3.75 -14.92
CA SER A 230 -19.39 -3.43 -16.34
C SER A 230 -20.36 -4.35 -17.07
N VAL A 231 -20.59 -5.57 -16.57
CA VAL A 231 -21.50 -6.53 -17.21
C VAL A 231 -22.93 -6.23 -16.77
N HIS A 232 -23.85 -6.15 -17.75
CA HIS A 232 -25.25 -5.85 -17.50
C HIS A 232 -25.91 -6.91 -16.61
N GLU A 233 -26.80 -6.50 -15.71
CA GLU A 233 -27.44 -7.35 -14.69
C GLU A 233 -28.12 -8.62 -15.25
N ASN A 234 -28.75 -8.51 -16.43
CA ASN A 234 -29.37 -9.64 -17.13
C ASN A 234 -28.38 -10.66 -17.73
N THR A 235 -27.09 -10.36 -17.75
CA THR A 235 -26.03 -11.21 -18.30
C THR A 235 -25.18 -11.85 -17.19
N ILE A 236 -25.52 -11.60 -15.91
CA ILE A 236 -24.72 -12.08 -14.78
C ILE A 236 -24.98 -13.56 -14.46
N GLU A 237 -26.13 -14.12 -14.80
CA GLU A 237 -26.31 -15.58 -14.77
C GLU A 237 -25.29 -16.29 -15.69
N ASP A 238 -24.93 -15.65 -16.81
CA ASP A 238 -23.88 -16.11 -17.75
C ASP A 238 -22.46 -15.74 -17.31
N SER A 239 -22.28 -15.07 -16.17
CA SER A 239 -20.96 -14.61 -15.73
C SER A 239 -20.01 -15.77 -15.43
N LEU A 240 -20.51 -16.96 -15.07
CA LEU A 240 -19.67 -18.15 -14.96
C LEU A 240 -19.09 -18.55 -16.32
N GLU A 241 -19.86 -18.42 -17.41
CA GLU A 241 -19.40 -18.71 -18.76
C GLU A 241 -18.33 -17.70 -19.20
N LEU A 242 -18.49 -16.42 -18.86
CA LEU A 242 -17.45 -15.40 -19.10
C LEU A 242 -16.15 -15.72 -18.35
N VAL A 243 -16.24 -16.14 -17.09
CA VAL A 243 -15.07 -16.53 -16.28
C VAL A 243 -14.42 -17.80 -16.84
N ARG A 244 -15.20 -18.78 -17.29
CA ARG A 244 -14.71 -19.98 -17.97
C ARG A 244 -14.06 -19.65 -19.31
N PHE A 245 -14.61 -18.71 -20.06
CA PHE A 245 -14.04 -18.25 -21.32
C PHE A 245 -12.69 -17.56 -21.09
N TYR A 246 -12.61 -16.65 -20.12
CA TYR A 246 -11.35 -16.01 -19.74
C TYR A 246 -10.29 -17.05 -19.33
N HIS A 247 -10.67 -18.00 -18.47
CA HIS A 247 -9.79 -19.11 -18.07
C HIS A 247 -9.32 -19.94 -19.26
N LYS A 248 -10.24 -20.31 -20.17
CA LYS A 248 -9.92 -21.06 -21.38
C LYS A 248 -8.89 -20.31 -22.24
N VAL A 249 -9.06 -19.00 -22.44
CA VAL A 249 -8.11 -18.19 -23.21
C VAL A 249 -6.72 -18.18 -22.56
N LEU A 250 -6.63 -18.13 -21.23
CA LEU A 250 -5.34 -18.26 -20.52
C LEU A 250 -4.66 -19.60 -20.82
N ILE A 251 -5.41 -20.71 -20.72
CA ILE A 251 -4.90 -22.06 -21.01
C ILE A 251 -4.45 -22.19 -22.47
N ASP A 252 -5.28 -21.71 -23.41
CA ASP A 252 -4.98 -21.77 -24.85
C ASP A 252 -3.71 -20.95 -25.19
N ASN A 253 -3.35 -19.95 -24.37
CA ASN A 253 -2.10 -19.18 -24.49
C ASN A 253 -0.94 -19.76 -23.65
N GLY A 254 -1.07 -20.98 -23.13
CA GLY A 254 0.02 -21.69 -22.46
C GLY A 254 0.20 -21.39 -20.97
N VAL A 255 -0.74 -20.68 -20.34
CA VAL A 255 -0.71 -20.44 -18.89
C VAL A 255 -1.14 -21.70 -18.15
N ALA A 256 -0.26 -22.27 -17.32
CA ALA A 256 -0.58 -23.43 -16.49
C ALA A 256 -1.34 -23.00 -15.23
N TYR A 257 -2.68 -22.97 -15.30
CA TYR A 257 -3.52 -22.56 -14.17
C TYR A 257 -4.77 -23.44 -14.05
N PRO A 258 -4.82 -24.45 -13.17
CA PRO A 258 -5.99 -25.33 -13.04
C PRO A 258 -7.28 -24.58 -12.72
N TRP A 259 -8.42 -25.05 -13.25
CA TRP A 259 -9.72 -24.39 -13.07
C TRP A 259 -10.08 -24.18 -11.59
N GLU A 260 -9.88 -25.18 -10.74
CA GLU A 260 -10.21 -25.11 -9.32
C GLU A 260 -9.43 -24.01 -8.61
N GLN A 261 -8.13 -23.89 -8.90
CA GLN A 261 -7.28 -22.84 -8.34
C GLN A 261 -7.66 -21.45 -8.86
N PHE A 262 -7.91 -21.32 -10.16
CA PHE A 262 -8.36 -20.05 -10.75
C PHE A 262 -9.73 -19.64 -10.23
N TRP A 263 -10.65 -20.58 -10.08
CA TRP A 263 -12.00 -20.31 -9.58
C TRP A 263 -11.96 -19.84 -8.12
N GLN A 264 -11.16 -20.47 -7.28
CA GLN A 264 -10.94 -20.01 -5.91
C GLN A 264 -10.33 -18.61 -5.87
N ALA A 265 -9.33 -18.33 -6.71
CA ALA A 265 -8.74 -17.00 -6.83
C ALA A 265 -9.76 -15.95 -7.28
N TYR A 266 -10.63 -16.29 -8.23
CA TYR A 266 -11.74 -15.44 -8.68
C TYR A 266 -12.74 -15.14 -7.56
N GLN A 267 -13.14 -16.15 -6.79
CA GLN A 267 -14.05 -15.98 -5.65
C GLN A 267 -13.46 -15.02 -4.59
N ILE A 268 -12.18 -15.19 -4.26
CA ILE A 268 -11.49 -14.29 -3.32
C ILE A 268 -11.38 -12.87 -3.90
N CYS A 269 -10.98 -12.71 -5.16
CA CYS A 269 -10.92 -11.39 -5.80
C CYS A 269 -12.30 -10.71 -5.87
N TRP A 270 -13.38 -11.47 -6.05
CA TRP A 270 -14.75 -10.96 -6.00
C TRP A 270 -15.12 -10.45 -4.60
N ILE A 271 -14.81 -11.23 -3.56
CA ILE A 271 -15.08 -10.85 -2.17
C ILE A 271 -14.28 -9.60 -1.79
N GLU A 272 -13.02 -9.50 -2.20
CA GLU A 272 -12.18 -8.31 -2.01
C GLU A 272 -12.77 -7.08 -2.72
N PHE A 273 -13.22 -7.23 -3.97
CA PHE A 273 -13.93 -6.14 -4.67
C PHE A 273 -15.22 -5.74 -3.95
N PHE A 274 -15.98 -6.70 -3.42
CA PHE A 274 -17.20 -6.43 -2.66
C PHE A 274 -16.89 -5.68 -1.35
N ILE A 275 -15.85 -6.07 -0.61
CA ILE A 275 -15.38 -5.36 0.59
C ILE A 275 -15.02 -3.92 0.23
N TYR A 276 -14.29 -3.71 -0.87
CA TYR A 276 -14.01 -2.36 -1.39
C TYR A 276 -15.29 -1.58 -1.68
N ALA A 277 -16.27 -2.19 -2.36
CA ALA A 277 -17.53 -1.52 -2.69
C ALA A 277 -18.31 -1.13 -1.43
N VAL A 278 -18.41 -2.01 -0.43
CA VAL A 278 -19.10 -1.74 0.84
C VAL A 278 -18.39 -0.63 1.62
N VAL A 279 -17.09 -0.78 1.84
CA VAL A 279 -16.32 0.13 2.70
C VAL A 279 -16.08 1.47 2.02
N GLY A 280 -15.61 1.46 0.77
CA GLY A 280 -15.20 2.66 0.06
C GLY A 280 -16.34 3.47 -0.55
N LEU A 281 -17.48 2.83 -0.84
CA LEU A 281 -18.55 3.45 -1.62
C LEU A 281 -19.90 3.37 -0.91
N TRP A 282 -20.45 2.17 -0.70
CA TRP A 282 -21.85 2.01 -0.27
C TRP A 282 -22.10 2.53 1.16
N SER A 283 -21.12 2.39 2.07
CA SER A 283 -21.27 2.89 3.44
C SER A 283 -21.37 4.42 3.54
N VAL A 284 -20.92 5.14 2.51
CA VAL A 284 -20.91 6.61 2.46
C VAL A 284 -21.89 7.19 1.45
N MET A 285 -22.47 6.36 0.59
CA MET A 285 -23.52 6.73 -0.38
C MET A 285 -24.91 6.69 0.26
N GLN A 286 -25.84 7.44 -0.31
CA GLN A 286 -27.27 7.42 -0.01
C GLN A 286 -28.08 7.01 -1.25
N ALA A 287 -29.33 6.60 -1.08
CA ALA A 287 -30.20 6.19 -2.19
C ALA A 287 -30.30 7.27 -3.29
N ASN A 288 -30.38 8.55 -2.93
CA ASN A 288 -30.42 9.66 -3.90
C ASN A 288 -29.12 9.83 -4.72
N ASP A 289 -27.97 9.34 -4.23
CA ASP A 289 -26.71 9.39 -4.98
C ASP A 289 -26.77 8.46 -6.19
N ILE A 290 -27.42 7.30 -6.09
CA ILE A 290 -27.55 6.33 -7.19
C ILE A 290 -28.29 6.96 -8.37
N GLU A 291 -29.38 7.67 -8.08
CA GLU A 291 -30.17 8.40 -9.06
C GLU A 291 -29.37 9.53 -9.72
N SER A 292 -28.50 10.22 -8.96
CA SER A 292 -27.57 11.22 -9.53
C SER A 292 -26.53 10.54 -10.42
N TYR A 293 -25.90 9.48 -9.92
CA TYR A 293 -24.83 8.74 -10.61
C TYR A 293 -25.34 8.09 -11.89
N LYS A 294 -26.61 7.66 -11.92
CA LYS A 294 -27.27 7.18 -13.12
C LYS A 294 -27.45 8.29 -14.17
N LYS A 295 -27.83 9.51 -13.74
CA LYS A 295 -27.99 10.68 -14.64
C LYS A 295 -26.66 11.21 -15.16
N GLU A 296 -25.64 11.22 -14.31
CA GLU A 296 -24.28 11.66 -14.62
C GLU A 296 -23.48 10.60 -15.36
N GLU A 297 -24.07 9.42 -15.59
CA GLU A 297 -23.40 8.26 -16.17
C GLU A 297 -22.09 7.89 -15.46
N LYS A 298 -22.01 8.10 -14.14
CA LYS A 298 -20.83 7.81 -13.31
C LYS A 298 -20.38 6.36 -13.50
N ASP A 299 -19.07 6.14 -13.46
CA ASP A 299 -18.48 4.88 -13.85
C ASP A 299 -18.82 3.72 -12.89
N GLY A 300 -19.22 2.60 -13.49
CA GLY A 300 -19.48 1.34 -12.80
C GLY A 300 -20.94 1.13 -12.37
N LEU A 301 -21.52 0.00 -12.76
CA LEU A 301 -22.89 -0.40 -12.42
C LEU A 301 -23.10 -0.61 -10.92
N HIS A 302 -22.06 -1.06 -10.20
CA HIS A 302 -22.06 -1.24 -8.74
C HIS A 302 -22.34 0.03 -7.91
N VAL A 303 -22.34 1.22 -8.51
CA VAL A 303 -22.73 2.47 -7.83
C VAL A 303 -23.97 3.14 -8.43
N ARG A 304 -24.55 2.60 -9.50
CA ARG A 304 -25.67 3.24 -10.22
C ARG A 304 -26.83 2.30 -10.60
N SER A 305 -26.75 1.02 -10.25
CA SER A 305 -27.83 0.03 -10.42
C SER A 305 -28.04 -0.79 -9.15
N TYR A 306 -29.23 -0.67 -8.55
CA TYR A 306 -29.65 -1.51 -7.43
C TYR A 306 -29.65 -3.00 -7.76
N ALA A 307 -30.08 -3.38 -8.97
CA ALA A 307 -30.06 -4.78 -9.40
C ALA A 307 -28.64 -5.33 -9.49
N HIS A 308 -27.68 -4.51 -9.94
CA HIS A 308 -26.27 -4.87 -9.94
C HIS A 308 -25.70 -5.02 -8.53
N MET A 309 -26.00 -4.08 -7.63
CA MET A 309 -25.63 -4.17 -6.21
C MET A 309 -26.19 -5.44 -5.55
N LYS A 310 -27.44 -5.80 -5.85
CA LYS A 310 -28.07 -7.03 -5.36
C LYS A 310 -27.36 -8.29 -5.88
N ASN A 311 -26.97 -8.30 -7.15
CA ASN A 311 -26.20 -9.40 -7.73
C ASN A 311 -24.82 -9.56 -7.07
N LEU A 312 -24.13 -8.45 -6.80
CA LEU A 312 -22.89 -8.45 -6.03
C LEU A 312 -23.08 -9.08 -4.65
N LEU A 313 -24.12 -8.64 -3.92
CA LEU A 313 -24.48 -9.19 -2.61
C LEU A 313 -24.73 -10.69 -2.68
N THR A 314 -25.69 -11.14 -3.49
CA THR A 314 -26.07 -12.56 -3.56
C THR A 314 -24.89 -13.44 -3.95
N ARG A 315 -24.04 -12.99 -4.88
CA ARG A 315 -22.89 -13.78 -5.30
C ARG A 315 -21.80 -13.85 -4.23
N THR A 316 -21.55 -12.74 -3.51
CA THR A 316 -20.64 -12.74 -2.37
C THR A 316 -21.13 -13.71 -1.29
N GLU A 317 -22.42 -13.76 -0.99
CA GLU A 317 -22.96 -14.74 -0.03
C GLU A 317 -22.74 -16.19 -0.46
N THR A 318 -22.97 -16.49 -1.74
CA THR A 318 -22.68 -17.82 -2.30
C THR A 318 -21.21 -18.16 -2.16
N PHE A 319 -20.32 -17.25 -2.56
CA PHE A 319 -18.88 -17.47 -2.47
C PHE A 319 -18.39 -17.60 -1.04
N MET A 320 -18.91 -16.82 -0.11
CA MET A 320 -18.57 -16.95 1.31
C MET A 320 -18.93 -18.35 1.83
N LYS A 321 -20.10 -18.90 1.46
CA LYS A 321 -20.50 -20.26 1.87
C LYS A 321 -19.62 -21.36 1.27
N ASP A 322 -19.25 -21.21 0.00
CA ASP A 322 -18.51 -22.24 -0.74
C ASP A 322 -16.98 -22.16 -0.52
N LEU A 323 -16.47 -21.02 -0.04
CA LEU A 323 -15.03 -20.78 0.06
C LEU A 323 -14.44 -21.48 1.30
N GLU A 324 -13.76 -22.60 1.07
CA GLU A 324 -12.91 -23.27 2.08
C GLU A 324 -11.48 -22.70 2.03
N ILE A 325 -11.17 -21.73 2.90
CA ILE A 325 -9.85 -21.05 2.89
C ILE A 325 -8.69 -21.99 3.27
N SER A 326 -8.96 -23.04 4.06
CA SER A 326 -7.96 -24.05 4.45
C SER A 326 -7.33 -24.79 3.26
N THR A 327 -7.99 -24.82 2.10
CA THR A 327 -7.51 -25.53 0.90
C THR A 327 -6.49 -24.72 0.09
N VAL A 328 -6.42 -23.39 0.27
CA VAL A 328 -5.48 -22.50 -0.42
C VAL A 328 -4.02 -22.88 -0.12
N PHE A 329 -3.76 -23.50 1.04
CA PHE A 329 -2.42 -23.75 1.55
C PHE A 329 -1.90 -25.19 1.38
N GLN A 330 -2.68 -26.14 0.84
CA GLN A 330 -2.18 -27.51 0.65
C GLN A 330 -1.04 -27.62 -0.38
N THR A 331 -0.75 -26.55 -1.12
CA THR A 331 0.33 -26.52 -2.12
C THR A 331 1.50 -25.61 -1.76
N ALA A 332 1.39 -24.78 -0.72
CA ALA A 332 2.45 -23.83 -0.34
C ALA A 332 3.54 -24.45 0.55
N ASP A 333 3.25 -25.54 1.28
CA ASP A 333 4.20 -26.22 2.19
C ASP A 333 5.13 -27.24 1.50
N ARG A 334 5.38 -27.11 0.19
CA ARG A 334 6.38 -27.91 -0.52
C ARG A 334 7.17 -27.07 -1.52
N GLN A 335 7.98 -26.14 -1.04
CA GLN A 335 9.25 -25.76 -1.68
C GLN A 335 10.19 -25.00 -0.76
#